data_AF-A0A3E2CTV5-F1
#
_entry.id   AF-A0A3E2CTV5-F1
#
_cell.length_a   1.000
_cell.length_b   1.000
_cell.length_c   1.000
_cell.angle_alpha   90.00
_cell.angle_beta   90.00
_cell.angle_gamma   90.00
#
_symmetry.space_group_name_H-M   'P 1'
#
loop_
_entity.id
_entity.type
_entity.pdbx_description
1 polymer ?
#
loop_
_entity_poly.entity_id
_entity_poly.type
_entity_poly.pdbx_seq_one_letter_code
_entity_poly.pdbx_strand_id
1 'polypeptide(L)'
;MISTYASKTLPNTANSDNSRISNQIDKHCIKRTLHFLRIPFIVIILITLFECSIGNLPFWSSVTGSTDSISAHNDIGSGIRRLASGGILITDPSEAYLEVTSDGSSPYIRLEPAIIKKKSKNNNLISNINVLVEANKYLSKPQSTNTASLNPSLLKLPKQAVGKSCIVRVWLQHPIGSILNIEDSRANVRVPFRWSWGRVLILAIFAFLVTLWNPWSKLWKIKLNTHSLIQRCCFAASLLPFIAVGLITIFWNLRNATPMHFYTNGNYAYDFDQYAHTADALLKGQVHLNLPVPNELEHLQNPYDPTARNNLLNHSVQHMYWDYAYYKGHWYSYFGVLPAVLLFLPYRIISRLWTPEGSMLPTTVATIIFLIGFLIAGSLLV
;
A
#
# COMPACT_ATOMS: atom_id res chain seq x y z
N MET A 1 -40.39 -71.77 66.88
CA MET A 1 -40.06 -70.40 67.35
C MET A 1 -38.77 -69.95 66.68
N ILE A 2 -38.94 -69.06 65.71
CA ILE A 2 -38.04 -68.04 65.11
C ILE A 2 -36.60 -67.92 65.68
N SER A 3 -35.58 -67.95 64.81
CA SER A 3 -34.60 -66.85 64.60
C SER A 3 -33.41 -67.31 63.73
N THR A 4 -33.39 -66.98 62.44
CA THR A 4 -32.67 -65.88 61.73
C THR A 4 -31.19 -66.17 61.37
N TYR A 5 -30.98 -66.42 60.07
CA TYR A 5 -29.70 -66.28 59.36
C TYR A 5 -29.38 -64.79 59.15
N ALA A 6 -28.14 -64.37 59.40
CA ALA A 6 -27.63 -63.06 59.00
C ALA A 6 -26.48 -63.24 57.99
N SER A 7 -26.71 -62.80 56.75
CA SER A 7 -25.70 -62.71 55.69
C SER A 7 -24.90 -61.41 55.84
N LYS A 8 -23.57 -61.52 55.76
CA LYS A 8 -22.65 -60.37 55.63
C LYS A 8 -22.71 -59.85 54.20
N THR A 9 -23.09 -58.58 54.03
CA THR A 9 -22.93 -57.82 52.78
C THR A 9 -21.53 -57.19 52.73
N LEU A 10 -20.79 -57.44 51.64
CA LEU A 10 -19.54 -56.75 51.29
C LEU A 10 -19.86 -55.34 50.71
N PRO A 11 -19.06 -54.30 51.01
CA PRO A 11 -19.33 -52.96 50.51
C PRO A 11 -18.87 -52.74 49.06
N ASN A 12 -19.73 -52.05 48.29
CA ASN A 12 -19.54 -51.54 46.92
C ASN A 12 -18.41 -50.50 46.82
N THR A 13 -17.14 -50.91 46.78
CA THR A 13 -15.99 -49.99 46.62
C THR A 13 -15.62 -49.75 45.16
N ALA A 14 -15.82 -50.73 44.27
CA ALA A 14 -15.38 -50.66 42.87
C ALA A 14 -16.08 -49.59 41.99
N ASN A 15 -17.34 -49.25 42.28
CA ASN A 15 -18.08 -48.24 41.48
C ASN A 15 -17.69 -46.79 41.80
N SER A 16 -17.12 -46.54 42.99
CA SER A 16 -16.75 -45.18 43.41
C SER A 16 -15.40 -44.72 42.84
N ASP A 17 -14.47 -45.65 42.61
CA ASP A 17 -13.15 -45.33 42.06
C ASP A 17 -13.20 -45.17 40.54
N ASN A 18 -13.98 -46.00 39.83
CA ASN A 18 -14.20 -45.84 38.39
C ASN A 18 -14.89 -44.51 38.04
N SER A 19 -15.83 -44.05 38.87
CA SER A 19 -16.51 -42.76 38.69
C SER A 19 -15.63 -41.55 39.05
N ARG A 20 -14.63 -41.72 39.93
CA ARG A 20 -13.63 -40.68 40.22
C ARG A 20 -12.60 -40.56 39.10
N ILE A 21 -12.14 -41.69 38.56
CA ILE A 21 -11.17 -41.73 37.45
C ILE A 21 -11.79 -41.17 36.17
N SER A 22 -13.04 -41.54 35.83
CA SER A 22 -13.74 -40.96 34.66
C SER A 22 -13.92 -39.45 34.78
N ASN A 23 -14.37 -38.96 35.94
CA ASN A 23 -14.51 -37.53 36.21
C ASN A 23 -13.17 -36.75 36.16
N GLN A 24 -12.05 -37.39 36.52
CA GLN A 24 -10.72 -36.77 36.43
C GLN A 24 -10.23 -36.69 34.99
N ILE A 25 -10.45 -37.73 34.18
CA ILE A 25 -10.12 -37.78 32.76
C ILE A 25 -10.96 -36.77 31.98
N ASP A 26 -12.26 -36.69 32.26
CA ASP A 26 -13.17 -35.71 31.64
C ASP A 26 -12.78 -34.27 31.99
N LYS A 27 -12.46 -33.99 33.26
CA LYS A 27 -11.98 -32.65 33.66
C LYS A 27 -10.65 -32.27 33.02
N HIS A 28 -9.74 -33.23 32.81
CA HIS A 28 -8.46 -32.98 32.16
C HIS A 28 -8.60 -32.79 30.64
N CYS A 29 -9.47 -33.57 30.00
CA CYS A 29 -9.84 -33.43 28.59
C CYS A 29 -10.52 -32.08 28.34
N ILE A 30 -11.49 -31.69 29.17
CA ILE A 30 -12.17 -30.40 29.11
C ILE A 30 -11.19 -29.24 29.28
N LYS A 31 -10.26 -29.30 30.25
CA LYS A 31 -9.25 -28.24 30.44
C LYS A 31 -8.30 -28.10 29.24
N ARG A 32 -7.91 -29.20 28.61
CA ARG A 32 -7.04 -29.20 27.42
C ARG A 32 -7.76 -28.67 26.18
N THR A 33 -9.03 -29.02 26.00
CA THR A 33 -9.90 -28.51 24.93
C THR A 33 -10.19 -27.01 25.13
N LEU A 34 -10.47 -26.57 26.37
CA LEU A 34 -10.63 -25.15 26.69
C LEU A 34 -9.35 -24.37 26.36
N HIS A 35 -8.17 -24.91 26.68
CA HIS A 35 -6.90 -24.25 26.39
C HIS A 35 -6.63 -24.12 24.89
N PHE A 36 -7.00 -25.14 24.10
CA PHE A 36 -6.86 -25.14 22.65
C PHE A 36 -7.83 -24.14 21.97
N LEU A 37 -9.02 -23.94 22.53
CA LEU A 37 -10.02 -23.00 22.02
C LEU A 37 -9.82 -21.53 22.46
N ARG A 38 -8.96 -21.27 23.46
CA ARG A 38 -8.69 -19.90 23.95
C ARG A 38 -8.05 -19.00 22.89
N ILE A 39 -7.08 -19.51 22.14
CA ILE A 39 -6.33 -18.73 21.15
C ILE A 39 -7.22 -18.29 19.99
N PRO A 40 -7.97 -19.18 19.29
CA PRO A 40 -8.84 -18.75 18.21
C PRO A 40 -9.92 -17.78 18.72
N PHE A 41 -10.41 -17.98 19.95
CA PHE A 41 -11.35 -17.05 20.56
C PHE A 41 -10.74 -15.65 20.79
N ILE A 42 -9.52 -15.57 21.34
CA ILE A 42 -8.79 -14.31 21.50
C ILE A 42 -8.56 -13.64 20.14
N VAL A 43 -8.16 -14.40 19.11
CA VAL A 43 -7.96 -13.88 17.76
C VAL A 43 -9.25 -13.30 17.19
N ILE A 44 -10.38 -14.00 17.33
CA ILE A 44 -11.70 -13.51 16.89
C ILE A 44 -12.07 -12.22 17.63
N ILE A 45 -11.84 -12.15 18.94
CA ILE A 45 -12.05 -10.93 19.72
C ILE A 45 -11.16 -9.79 19.20
N LEU A 46 -9.87 -10.04 18.97
CA LEU A 46 -8.94 -9.01 18.49
C LEU A 46 -9.32 -8.50 17.11
N ILE A 47 -9.70 -9.38 16.18
CA ILE A 47 -10.19 -8.99 14.85
C ILE A 47 -11.48 -8.17 14.99
N THR A 48 -12.40 -8.59 15.88
CA THR A 48 -13.64 -7.87 16.13
C THR A 48 -13.39 -6.49 16.70
N LEU A 49 -12.50 -6.38 17.70
CA LEU A 49 -12.09 -5.09 18.27
C LEU A 49 -11.43 -4.21 17.22
N PHE A 50 -10.57 -4.77 16.37
CA PHE A 50 -9.94 -4.05 15.27
C PHE A 50 -10.98 -3.52 14.27
N GLU A 51 -11.90 -4.36 13.81
CA GLU A 51 -12.98 -3.96 12.90
C GLU A 51 -13.85 -2.88 13.50
N CYS A 52 -14.25 -3.03 14.77
CA CYS A 52 -15.07 -2.05 15.47
C CYS A 52 -14.34 -0.73 15.71
N SER A 53 -13.00 -0.73 15.83
CA SER A 53 -12.20 0.47 16.13
C SER A 53 -11.49 1.03 14.89
N ILE A 54 -10.25 0.60 14.64
CA ILE A 54 -9.36 1.08 13.59
C ILE A 54 -9.99 0.87 12.20
N GLY A 55 -10.64 -0.28 11.99
CA GLY A 55 -11.33 -0.60 10.76
C GLY A 55 -12.50 0.35 10.45
N ASN A 56 -13.05 1.00 11.46
CA ASN A 56 -14.13 1.98 11.39
C ASN A 56 -13.70 3.38 11.84
N LEU A 57 -12.41 3.72 11.73
CA LEU A 57 -11.91 5.06 12.07
C LEU A 57 -12.71 6.20 11.42
N PRO A 58 -13.16 6.11 10.14
CA PRO A 58 -14.01 7.14 9.54
C PRO A 58 -15.35 7.32 10.25
N PHE A 59 -15.97 6.25 10.73
CA PHE A 59 -17.19 6.33 11.55
C PHE A 59 -16.89 7.10 12.84
N TRP A 60 -15.90 6.67 13.63
CA TRP A 60 -15.58 7.30 14.93
C TRP A 60 -15.18 8.77 14.82
N SER A 61 -14.41 9.13 13.79
CA SER A 61 -13.98 10.51 13.57
C SER A 61 -15.07 11.42 13.00
N SER A 62 -16.23 10.87 12.61
CA SER A 62 -17.37 11.63 12.10
C SER A 62 -18.61 11.54 12.97
N VAL A 63 -18.54 10.90 14.15
CA VAL A 63 -19.67 10.77 15.10
C VAL A 63 -20.23 12.14 15.48
N THR A 64 -19.36 13.15 15.61
CA THR A 64 -19.73 14.52 15.95
C THR A 64 -20.35 15.30 14.79
N GLY A 65 -20.39 14.74 13.58
CA GLY A 65 -20.97 15.41 12.40
C GLY A 65 -22.40 15.85 12.69
N SER A 66 -22.77 17.07 12.33
CA SER A 66 -24.11 17.61 12.62
C SER A 66 -25.24 16.93 11.82
N THR A 67 -24.90 16.13 10.79
CA THR A 67 -25.82 15.49 9.83
C THR A 67 -26.45 16.50 8.87
N ASP A 68 -26.53 16.11 7.60
CA ASP A 68 -26.47 16.96 6.40
C ASP A 68 -27.48 18.11 6.25
N SER A 69 -27.02 19.13 5.53
CA SER A 69 -27.78 20.13 4.76
C SER A 69 -28.54 19.46 3.60
N ILE A 70 -29.44 18.53 3.90
CA ILE A 70 -30.15 17.65 2.94
C ILE A 70 -30.90 18.39 1.82
N SER A 71 -31.18 19.68 1.97
CA SER A 71 -32.16 20.40 1.15
C SER A 71 -31.58 21.43 0.16
N ALA A 72 -30.26 21.66 0.14
CA ALA A 72 -29.65 22.65 -0.77
C ALA A 72 -28.70 22.01 -1.78
N HIS A 73 -28.91 22.30 -3.07
CA HIS A 73 -27.90 22.04 -4.09
C HIS A 73 -26.67 22.91 -3.82
N ASN A 74 -25.49 22.37 -4.13
CA ASN A 74 -24.27 23.15 -4.03
C ASN A 74 -24.25 24.28 -5.04
N ASP A 75 -23.65 25.39 -4.62
CA ASP A 75 -23.13 26.39 -5.53
C ASP A 75 -22.04 25.74 -6.39
N ILE A 76 -22.06 26.05 -7.69
CA ILE A 76 -21.17 25.43 -8.68
C ILE A 76 -20.34 26.51 -9.36
N GLY A 77 -19.08 26.19 -9.66
CA GLY A 77 -18.23 27.04 -10.48
C GLY A 77 -18.74 27.12 -11.93
N SER A 78 -18.35 28.18 -12.64
CA SER A 78 -18.76 28.42 -14.04
C SER A 78 -18.25 27.35 -15.01
N GLY A 79 -17.27 26.54 -14.61
CA GLY A 79 -16.72 25.43 -15.38
C GLY A 79 -17.54 24.15 -15.34
N ILE A 80 -18.69 24.14 -14.66
CA ILE A 80 -19.57 22.99 -14.51
C ILE A 80 -20.99 23.32 -14.97
N ARG A 81 -21.62 22.36 -15.66
CA ARG A 81 -23.06 22.40 -15.97
C ARG A 81 -23.76 21.14 -15.51
N ARG A 82 -24.84 21.30 -14.73
CA ARG A 82 -25.73 20.19 -14.35
C ARG A 82 -26.56 19.75 -15.54
N LEU A 83 -26.62 18.43 -15.79
CA LEU A 83 -27.40 17.86 -16.89
C LEU A 83 -28.80 17.47 -16.41
N ALA A 84 -29.83 17.74 -17.23
CA ALA A 84 -31.20 17.33 -16.94
C ALA A 84 -31.37 15.80 -16.86
N SER A 85 -30.47 15.04 -17.50
CA SER A 85 -30.40 13.57 -17.44
C SER A 85 -29.83 13.03 -16.13
N GLY A 86 -29.27 13.89 -15.27
CA GLY A 86 -28.43 13.53 -14.13
C GLY A 86 -26.94 13.66 -14.47
N GLY A 87 -26.15 14.05 -13.48
CA GLY A 87 -24.70 14.22 -13.57
C GLY A 87 -24.24 15.64 -13.90
N ILE A 88 -22.92 15.82 -13.88
CA ILE A 88 -22.23 17.09 -14.10
C ILE A 88 -21.36 17.00 -15.34
N LEU A 89 -21.51 17.93 -16.28
CA LEU A 89 -20.63 18.12 -17.43
C LEU A 89 -19.56 19.17 -17.11
N ILE A 90 -18.31 18.86 -17.43
CA ILE A 90 -17.20 19.82 -17.33
C ILE A 90 -17.11 20.63 -18.61
N THR A 91 -17.33 21.94 -18.49
CA THR A 91 -17.19 22.91 -19.57
C THR A 91 -15.86 23.65 -19.52
N ASP A 92 -15.30 23.88 -18.34
CA ASP A 92 -13.97 24.47 -18.15
C ASP A 92 -13.31 23.86 -16.91
N PRO A 93 -12.23 23.07 -17.05
CA PRO A 93 -11.53 22.46 -15.93
C PRO A 93 -10.96 23.46 -14.91
N SER A 94 -10.68 24.70 -15.32
CA SER A 94 -10.07 25.72 -14.44
C SER A 94 -11.04 26.29 -13.41
N GLU A 95 -12.34 26.27 -13.70
CA GLU A 95 -13.43 26.76 -12.84
C GLU A 95 -14.43 25.64 -12.49
N ALA A 96 -13.98 24.39 -12.52
CA ALA A 96 -14.79 23.23 -12.22
C ALA A 96 -14.73 22.85 -10.73
N TYR A 97 -15.57 23.47 -9.90
CA TYR A 97 -15.71 23.11 -8.49
C TYR A 97 -17.15 23.06 -7.98
N LEU A 98 -17.36 22.29 -6.91
CA LEU A 98 -18.56 22.32 -6.07
C LEU A 98 -18.23 23.03 -4.76
N GLU A 99 -19.07 23.96 -4.33
CA GLU A 99 -18.88 24.71 -3.09
C GLU A 99 -19.87 24.24 -2.01
N VAL A 100 -19.37 23.99 -0.81
CA VAL A 100 -20.16 23.56 0.34
C VAL A 100 -19.64 24.22 1.61
N THR A 101 -20.57 24.65 2.47
CA THR A 101 -20.22 25.18 3.80
C THR A 101 -20.05 24.04 4.80
N SER A 102 -18.87 23.92 5.39
CA SER A 102 -18.62 23.03 6.52
C SER A 102 -18.71 23.81 7.83
N ASP A 103 -19.31 23.22 8.85
CA ASP A 103 -19.33 23.75 10.23
C ASP A 103 -18.13 23.24 11.05
N GLY A 104 -17.30 22.38 10.46
CA GLY A 104 -16.14 21.75 11.11
C GLY A 104 -16.47 20.52 11.96
N SER A 105 -17.74 20.10 12.04
CA SER A 105 -18.17 18.99 12.90
C SER A 105 -17.75 17.60 12.41
N SER A 106 -17.44 17.45 11.12
CA SER A 106 -16.90 16.23 10.51
C SER A 106 -15.70 16.55 9.63
N PRO A 107 -14.64 15.72 9.61
CA PRO A 107 -13.49 15.90 8.75
C PRO A 107 -13.71 15.42 7.31
N TYR A 108 -14.93 15.00 6.96
CA TYR A 108 -15.25 14.38 5.67
C TYR A 108 -16.27 15.18 4.85
N ILE A 109 -16.11 15.07 3.54
CA ILE A 109 -17.11 15.44 2.53
C ILE A 109 -17.55 14.16 1.83
N ARG A 110 -18.84 13.98 1.57
CA ARG A 110 -19.36 12.89 0.74
C ARG A 110 -19.79 13.43 -0.62
N LEU A 111 -19.33 12.81 -1.69
CA LEU A 111 -19.92 13.05 -3.01
C LEU A 111 -21.17 12.18 -3.17
N GLU A 112 -22.28 12.82 -3.51
CA GLU A 112 -23.53 12.15 -3.81
C GLU A 112 -23.58 11.77 -5.29
N PRO A 113 -23.92 10.50 -5.61
CA PRO A 113 -24.09 10.08 -7.00
C PRO A 113 -25.28 10.79 -7.63
N ALA A 114 -25.26 10.90 -8.96
CA ALA A 114 -26.35 11.52 -9.70
C ALA A 114 -27.64 10.69 -9.64
N ILE A 115 -28.78 11.34 -9.40
CA ILE A 115 -30.10 10.74 -9.57
C ILE A 115 -30.43 10.67 -11.07
N ILE A 116 -30.26 9.49 -11.66
CA ILE A 116 -30.50 9.25 -13.09
C ILE A 116 -32.01 9.12 -13.35
N LYS A 117 -32.64 10.17 -13.91
CA LYS A 117 -34.10 10.24 -14.12
C LYS A 117 -34.63 9.43 -15.32
N LYS A 118 -33.76 9.03 -16.26
CA LYS A 118 -34.09 8.12 -17.38
C LYS A 118 -32.92 7.17 -17.61
N LYS A 119 -33.16 5.90 -17.94
CA LYS A 119 -32.15 4.98 -18.50
C LYS A 119 -31.69 5.50 -19.87
N SER A 120 -30.94 6.60 -19.89
CA SER A 120 -30.16 7.00 -21.06
C SER A 120 -29.11 5.91 -21.24
N LYS A 121 -29.25 5.14 -22.31
CA LYS A 121 -28.46 3.95 -22.58
C LYS A 121 -27.03 4.28 -23.03
N ASN A 122 -26.59 5.54 -22.99
CA ASN A 122 -25.39 5.96 -23.72
C ASN A 122 -24.73 7.28 -23.29
N ASN A 123 -24.63 7.58 -22.00
CA ASN A 123 -23.63 8.57 -21.55
C ASN A 123 -22.56 7.83 -20.74
N ASN A 124 -21.30 7.92 -21.17
CA ASN A 124 -20.14 7.40 -20.43
C ASN A 124 -19.99 8.18 -19.11
N LEU A 125 -20.85 7.91 -18.13
CA LEU A 125 -20.81 8.51 -16.81
C LEU A 125 -19.58 8.00 -16.07
N ILE A 126 -18.63 8.89 -15.86
CA ILE A 126 -17.43 8.60 -15.12
C ILE A 126 -17.79 8.59 -13.63
N SER A 127 -17.68 7.42 -13.01
CA SER A 127 -17.92 7.25 -11.57
C SER A 127 -16.66 7.38 -10.73
N ASN A 128 -15.47 7.23 -11.34
CA ASN A 128 -14.19 7.48 -10.70
C ASN A 128 -13.88 8.98 -10.74
N ILE A 129 -14.04 9.65 -9.61
CA ILE A 129 -13.89 11.09 -9.50
C ILE A 129 -12.54 11.43 -8.88
N ASN A 130 -11.70 12.14 -9.63
CA ASN A 130 -10.48 12.76 -9.12
C ASN A 130 -10.79 14.18 -8.67
N VAL A 131 -10.38 14.51 -7.46
CA VAL A 131 -10.67 15.79 -6.85
C VAL A 131 -9.51 16.36 -6.06
N LEU A 132 -9.58 17.66 -5.86
CA LEU A 132 -8.72 18.42 -4.97
C LEU A 132 -9.63 19.23 -4.03
N VAL A 133 -9.44 19.07 -2.73
CA VAL A 133 -10.30 19.73 -1.74
C VAL A 133 -9.57 20.94 -1.19
N GLU A 134 -10.14 22.11 -1.40
CA GLU A 134 -9.67 23.36 -0.82
C GLU A 134 -10.61 23.75 0.33
N ALA A 135 -10.03 24.01 1.51
CA ALA A 135 -10.79 24.48 2.66
C ALA A 135 -9.97 25.54 3.39
N ASN A 136 -10.57 26.71 3.63
CA ASN A 136 -9.90 27.83 4.32
C ASN A 136 -8.52 28.18 3.71
N LYS A 137 -8.43 28.24 2.38
CA LYS A 137 -7.21 28.47 1.58
C LYS A 137 -6.14 27.37 1.69
N TYR A 138 -6.40 26.28 2.40
CA TYR A 138 -5.52 25.11 2.42
C TYR A 138 -5.99 24.09 1.39
N LEU A 139 -5.04 23.54 0.65
CA LEU A 139 -5.29 22.56 -0.39
C LEU A 139 -4.97 21.14 0.11
N SER A 140 -5.83 20.18 -0.20
CA SER A 140 -5.56 18.77 0.08
C SER A 140 -4.55 18.19 -0.91
N LYS A 141 -4.00 17.01 -0.61
CA LYS A 141 -3.39 16.18 -1.65
C LYS A 141 -4.48 15.75 -2.67
N PRO A 142 -4.13 15.40 -3.92
CA PRO A 142 -5.07 14.81 -4.86
C PRO A 142 -5.75 13.58 -4.24
N GLN A 143 -7.07 13.49 -4.40
CA GLN A 143 -7.90 12.40 -3.87
C GLN A 143 -8.75 11.82 -5.00
N SER A 144 -9.03 10.53 -4.93
CA SER A 144 -9.93 9.85 -5.86
C SER A 144 -10.98 9.06 -5.10
N THR A 145 -12.22 9.10 -5.58
CA THR A 145 -13.32 8.34 -5.01
C THR A 145 -14.23 7.78 -6.10
N ASN A 146 -15.02 6.77 -5.79
CA ASN A 146 -15.93 6.16 -6.76
C ASN A 146 -17.38 6.26 -6.27
N THR A 147 -18.19 7.06 -6.99
CA THR A 147 -19.59 7.34 -6.63
C THR A 147 -20.55 6.18 -6.88
N ALA A 148 -20.16 5.22 -7.71
CA ALA A 148 -20.90 3.98 -7.92
C ALA A 148 -20.48 2.86 -6.97
N SER A 149 -19.48 3.09 -6.11
CA SER A 149 -19.02 2.07 -5.17
C SER A 149 -20.03 1.85 -4.05
N LEU A 150 -20.05 0.64 -3.50
CA LEU A 150 -20.83 0.34 -2.29
C LEU A 150 -20.34 1.14 -1.08
N ASN A 151 -19.13 1.73 -1.13
CA ASN A 151 -18.57 2.54 -0.06
C ASN A 151 -19.02 3.99 -0.21
N PRO A 152 -19.25 4.72 0.89
CA PRO A 152 -19.54 6.15 0.80
C PRO A 152 -18.37 6.86 0.11
N SER A 153 -18.68 7.72 -0.86
CA SER A 153 -17.73 8.47 -1.67
C SER A 153 -17.07 9.59 -0.87
N LEU A 154 -16.27 9.22 0.13
CA LEU A 154 -15.71 10.14 1.11
C LEU A 154 -14.43 10.80 0.61
N LEU A 155 -14.31 12.08 0.93
CA LEU A 155 -13.15 12.93 0.72
C LEU A 155 -12.74 13.51 2.07
N LYS A 156 -11.43 13.67 2.31
CA LYS A 156 -10.90 14.24 3.55
C LYS A 156 -10.63 15.72 3.37
N LEU A 157 -10.98 16.50 4.40
CA LEU A 157 -10.55 17.89 4.52
C LEU A 157 -9.05 17.99 4.80
N PRO A 158 -8.39 19.09 4.39
CA PRO A 158 -7.07 19.46 4.88
C PRO A 158 -7.05 19.48 6.42
N LYS A 159 -6.00 18.92 7.03
CA LYS A 159 -5.90 18.78 8.49
C LYS A 159 -6.06 20.11 9.24
N GLN A 160 -5.66 21.22 8.61
CA GLN A 160 -5.69 22.58 9.15
C GLN A 160 -7.10 23.19 9.21
N ALA A 161 -8.03 22.65 8.40
CA ALA A 161 -9.40 23.12 8.28
C ALA A 161 -10.40 22.29 9.12
N VAL A 162 -9.99 21.11 9.63
CA VAL A 162 -10.82 20.27 10.49
C VAL A 162 -11.15 21.01 11.79
N GLY A 163 -12.42 20.95 12.23
CA GLY A 163 -12.88 21.60 13.46
C GLY A 163 -13.18 23.09 13.34
N LYS A 164 -13.08 23.68 12.12
CA LYS A 164 -13.38 25.09 11.86
C LYS A 164 -14.52 25.21 10.85
N SER A 165 -15.44 26.13 11.10
CA SER A 165 -16.43 26.49 10.08
C SER A 165 -15.73 27.22 8.93
N CYS A 166 -15.92 26.72 7.71
CA CYS A 166 -15.30 27.27 6.52
C CYS A 166 -16.06 26.87 5.25
N ILE A 167 -15.84 27.66 4.20
CA ILE A 167 -16.23 27.31 2.84
C ILE A 167 -15.24 26.29 2.31
N VAL A 168 -15.77 25.24 1.71
CA VAL A 168 -15.01 24.14 1.13
C VAL A 168 -15.33 24.04 -0.35
N ARG A 169 -14.28 24.06 -1.18
CA ARG A 169 -14.38 23.88 -2.63
C ARG A 169 -13.81 22.53 -3.00
N VAL A 170 -14.64 21.73 -3.67
CA VAL A 170 -14.25 20.43 -4.23
C VAL A 170 -14.00 20.62 -5.72
N TRP A 171 -12.73 20.80 -6.08
CA TRP A 171 -12.28 20.95 -7.45
C TRP A 171 -12.27 19.60 -8.17
N LEU A 172 -12.85 19.54 -9.37
CA LEU A 172 -13.00 18.31 -10.16
C LEU A 172 -11.88 18.23 -11.21
N GLN A 173 -10.98 17.25 -11.07
CA GLN A 173 -9.80 17.10 -11.93
C GLN A 173 -10.06 16.17 -13.12
N HIS A 174 -10.81 16.65 -14.09
CA HIS A 174 -11.17 15.89 -15.29
C HIS A 174 -11.17 16.78 -16.54
N PRO A 175 -10.93 16.21 -17.74
CA PRO A 175 -10.84 16.98 -18.97
C PRO A 175 -12.21 17.54 -19.39
N ILE A 176 -12.17 18.61 -20.20
CA ILE A 176 -13.35 19.22 -20.82
C ILE A 176 -14.19 18.18 -21.56
N GLY A 177 -15.51 18.28 -21.44
CA GLY A 177 -16.46 17.34 -22.04
C GLY A 177 -16.76 16.09 -21.20
N SER A 178 -16.06 15.88 -20.08
CA SER A 178 -16.32 14.75 -19.17
C SER A 178 -17.67 14.86 -18.47
N ILE A 179 -18.41 13.76 -18.41
CA ILE A 179 -19.69 13.66 -17.68
C ILE A 179 -19.47 12.83 -16.41
N LEU A 180 -19.58 13.47 -15.25
CA LEU A 180 -19.32 12.89 -13.95
C LEU A 180 -20.62 12.44 -13.28
N ASN A 181 -20.59 11.25 -12.65
CA ASN A 181 -21.68 10.71 -11.86
C ASN A 181 -21.70 11.33 -10.45
N ILE A 182 -21.94 12.63 -10.39
CA ILE A 182 -22.04 13.42 -9.16
C ILE A 182 -23.25 14.33 -9.27
N GLU A 183 -24.03 14.43 -8.21
CA GLU A 183 -25.02 15.48 -8.03
C GLU A 183 -24.46 16.59 -7.17
N ASP A 184 -24.05 16.27 -5.96
CA ASP A 184 -23.70 17.26 -4.95
C ASP A 184 -22.56 16.77 -4.06
N SER A 185 -21.93 17.72 -3.37
CA SER A 185 -20.98 17.50 -2.28
C SER A 185 -21.61 17.87 -0.95
N ARG A 186 -21.57 16.93 -0.01
CA ARG A 186 -22.14 17.04 1.33
C ARG A 186 -21.03 17.17 2.37
N ALA A 187 -21.06 18.22 3.17
CA ALA A 187 -20.13 18.41 4.28
C ALA A 187 -20.74 17.90 5.60
N ASN A 188 -19.94 17.83 6.66
CA ASN A 188 -20.44 17.54 8.02
C ASN A 188 -21.10 16.14 8.13
N VAL A 189 -20.74 15.24 7.21
CA VAL A 189 -21.38 13.94 7.06
C VAL A 189 -20.97 13.00 8.20
N ARG A 190 -21.96 12.27 8.72
CA ARG A 190 -21.72 11.10 9.57
C ARG A 190 -21.46 9.90 8.67
N VAL A 191 -20.25 9.35 8.74
CA VAL A 191 -19.91 8.12 8.02
C VAL A 191 -20.62 6.97 8.73
N PRO A 192 -21.38 6.10 8.03
CA PRO A 192 -22.04 4.97 8.68
C PRO A 192 -21.03 3.92 9.14
N PHE A 193 -21.36 3.22 10.23
CA PHE A 193 -20.58 2.06 10.70
C PHE A 193 -20.65 0.94 9.66
N ARG A 194 -19.52 0.29 9.37
CA ARG A 194 -19.43 -0.78 8.38
C ARG A 194 -18.56 -1.93 8.82
N TRP A 195 -19.11 -3.13 8.75
CA TRP A 195 -18.36 -4.35 8.93
C TRP A 195 -17.75 -4.83 7.60
N SER A 196 -16.42 -4.97 7.52
CA SER A 196 -15.75 -5.39 6.29
C SER A 196 -15.33 -6.86 6.36
N TRP A 197 -16.16 -7.74 5.80
CA TRP A 197 -15.83 -9.18 5.73
C TRP A 197 -14.55 -9.48 4.96
N GLY A 198 -14.21 -8.68 3.94
CA GLY A 198 -12.94 -8.82 3.22
C GLY A 198 -11.74 -8.55 4.12
N ARG A 199 -11.81 -7.52 4.97
CA ARG A 199 -10.73 -7.20 5.91
C ARG A 199 -10.64 -8.22 7.04
N VAL A 200 -11.77 -8.65 7.59
CA VAL A 200 -11.84 -9.77 8.55
C VAL A 200 -11.17 -11.02 7.99
N LEU A 201 -11.48 -11.38 6.74
CA LEU A 201 -10.88 -12.54 6.08
C LEU A 201 -9.37 -12.39 5.94
N ILE A 202 -8.88 -11.23 5.50
CA ILE A 202 -7.44 -10.95 5.38
C ILE A 202 -6.75 -11.06 6.74
N LEU A 203 -7.32 -10.44 7.78
CA LEU A 203 -6.78 -10.50 9.14
C LEU A 203 -6.80 -11.92 9.70
N ALA A 204 -7.84 -12.70 9.42
CA ALA A 204 -7.93 -14.10 9.80
C ALA A 204 -6.87 -14.95 9.10
N ILE A 205 -6.61 -14.73 7.80
CA ILE A 205 -5.53 -15.39 7.06
C ILE A 205 -4.18 -15.04 7.69
N PHE A 206 -3.92 -13.76 7.97
CA PHE A 206 -2.67 -13.35 8.63
C PHE A 206 -2.51 -13.98 10.01
N ALA A 207 -3.56 -13.96 10.84
CA ALA A 207 -3.54 -14.60 12.15
C ALA A 207 -3.28 -16.10 12.03
N PHE A 208 -3.92 -16.79 11.07
CA PHE A 208 -3.68 -18.19 10.79
C PHE A 208 -2.21 -18.45 10.43
N LEU A 209 -1.62 -17.68 9.51
CA LEU A 209 -0.20 -17.79 9.15
C LEU A 209 0.73 -17.61 10.37
N VAL A 210 0.45 -16.63 11.23
CA VAL A 210 1.21 -16.43 12.48
C VAL A 210 1.08 -17.63 13.42
N THR A 211 -0.12 -18.23 13.53
CA THR A 211 -0.31 -19.43 14.37
C THR A 211 0.47 -20.64 13.85
N LEU A 212 0.71 -20.75 12.55
CA LEU A 212 1.54 -21.82 11.98
C LEU A 212 3.01 -21.74 12.47
N TRP A 213 3.49 -20.56 12.82
CA TRP A 213 4.82 -20.30 13.39
C TRP A 213 4.86 -20.32 14.92
N ASN A 214 3.77 -20.69 15.60
CA ASN A 214 3.79 -20.81 17.04
C ASN A 214 4.47 -22.14 17.46
N PRO A 215 5.27 -22.19 18.55
CA PRO A 215 5.83 -23.42 19.13
C PRO A 215 4.86 -24.60 19.31
N TRP A 216 3.56 -24.34 19.42
CA TRP A 216 2.54 -25.37 19.51
C TRP A 216 2.18 -26.03 18.17
N SER A 217 2.40 -25.33 17.06
CA SER A 217 2.12 -25.80 15.71
C SER A 217 2.91 -27.06 15.38
N LYS A 218 2.28 -27.99 14.65
CA LYS A 218 2.99 -29.14 14.10
C LYS A 218 4.08 -28.68 13.13
N LEU A 219 3.83 -27.63 12.36
CA LEU A 219 4.79 -27.08 11.38
C LEU A 219 6.06 -26.60 12.08
N TRP A 220 5.93 -25.86 13.18
CA TRP A 220 7.07 -25.40 13.98
C TRP A 220 7.91 -26.55 14.55
N LYS A 221 7.28 -27.67 14.90
CA LYS A 221 7.96 -28.84 15.47
C LYS A 221 8.67 -29.72 14.44
N ILE A 222 8.49 -29.45 13.14
CA ILE A 222 9.19 -30.19 12.09
C ILE A 222 10.68 -29.86 12.18
N LYS A 223 11.49 -30.87 12.51
CA LYS A 223 12.95 -30.74 12.45
C LYS A 223 13.38 -30.76 10.99
N LEU A 224 14.30 -29.85 10.65
CA LEU A 224 14.95 -29.85 9.36
C LEU A 224 15.75 -31.14 9.19
N ASN A 225 15.47 -31.86 8.12
CA ASN A 225 16.20 -33.04 7.66
C ASN A 225 16.57 -32.83 6.20
N THR A 226 17.80 -32.39 5.96
CA THR A 226 18.35 -32.10 4.63
C THR A 226 18.46 -33.33 3.73
N HIS A 227 18.42 -34.54 4.29
CA HIS A 227 18.41 -35.79 3.52
C HIS A 227 17.01 -36.19 3.04
N SER A 228 15.94 -35.61 3.59
CA SER A 228 14.57 -35.95 3.21
C SER A 228 14.20 -35.34 1.86
N LEU A 229 13.89 -36.20 0.88
CA LEU A 229 13.40 -35.76 -0.43
C LEU A 229 12.09 -34.99 -0.33
N ILE A 230 11.19 -35.39 0.58
CA ILE A 230 9.90 -34.72 0.76
C ILE A 230 10.11 -33.29 1.26
N GLN A 231 10.96 -33.08 2.29
CA GLN A 231 11.22 -31.73 2.80
C GLN A 231 11.87 -30.85 1.73
N ARG A 232 12.81 -31.40 0.95
CA ARG A 232 13.44 -30.68 -0.17
C ARG A 232 12.44 -30.29 -1.26
N CYS A 233 11.54 -31.21 -1.63
CA CYS A 233 10.49 -30.93 -2.62
C CYS A 233 9.49 -29.90 -2.10
N CYS A 234 9.04 -30.00 -0.84
CA CYS A 234 8.16 -29.00 -0.22
C CYS A 234 8.82 -27.62 -0.15
N PHE A 235 10.10 -27.57 0.22
CA PHE A 235 10.88 -26.34 0.22
C PHE A 235 10.97 -25.72 -1.18
N ALA A 236 11.40 -26.50 -2.18
CA ALA A 236 11.47 -26.04 -3.56
C ALA A 236 10.10 -25.58 -4.09
N ALA A 237 9.04 -26.33 -3.81
CA ALA A 237 7.67 -25.98 -4.19
C ALA A 237 7.20 -24.67 -3.53
N SER A 238 7.61 -24.40 -2.29
CA SER A 238 7.26 -23.15 -1.59
C SER A 238 7.95 -21.92 -2.20
N LEU A 239 9.17 -22.07 -2.72
CA LEU A 239 9.93 -20.99 -3.35
C LEU A 239 9.56 -20.78 -4.83
N LEU A 240 9.13 -21.84 -5.51
CA LEU A 240 8.93 -21.85 -6.96
C LEU A 240 8.01 -20.73 -7.48
N PRO A 241 6.85 -20.41 -6.88
CA PRO A 241 6.01 -19.31 -7.35
C PRO A 241 6.73 -17.96 -7.34
N PHE A 242 7.50 -17.68 -6.29
CA PHE A 242 8.24 -16.41 -6.16
C PHE A 242 9.37 -16.32 -7.19
N ILE A 243 10.11 -17.42 -7.37
CA ILE A 243 11.16 -17.50 -8.39
C ILE A 243 10.56 -17.37 -9.79
N ALA A 244 9.45 -18.05 -10.09
CA ALA A 244 8.79 -17.99 -11.38
C ALA A 244 8.30 -16.56 -11.70
N VAL A 245 7.61 -15.90 -10.77
CA VAL A 245 7.21 -14.50 -10.92
C VAL A 245 8.42 -13.58 -11.11
N GLY A 246 9.48 -13.80 -10.32
CA GLY A 246 10.74 -13.06 -10.46
C GLY A 246 11.36 -13.22 -11.85
N LEU A 247 11.48 -14.45 -12.36
CA LEU A 247 12.03 -14.73 -13.69
C LEU A 247 11.16 -14.15 -14.81
N ILE A 248 9.84 -14.25 -14.72
CA ILE A 248 8.91 -13.63 -15.66
C ILE A 248 9.13 -12.10 -15.68
N THR A 249 9.26 -11.51 -14.50
CA THR A 249 9.47 -10.06 -14.36
C THR A 249 10.83 -9.62 -14.89
N ILE A 250 11.89 -10.42 -14.67
CA ILE A 250 13.22 -10.20 -15.25
C ILE A 250 13.13 -10.21 -16.78
N PHE A 251 12.53 -11.24 -17.36
CA PHE A 251 12.42 -11.36 -18.82
C PHE A 251 11.62 -10.18 -19.41
N TRP A 252 10.52 -9.81 -18.76
CA TRP A 252 9.72 -8.66 -19.15
C TRP A 252 10.52 -7.35 -19.13
N ASN A 253 11.30 -7.10 -18.07
CA ASN A 253 12.10 -5.88 -17.95
C ASN A 253 13.28 -5.87 -18.93
N LEU A 254 13.94 -7.00 -19.18
CA LEU A 254 15.01 -7.07 -20.17
C LEU A 254 14.51 -6.74 -21.59
N ARG A 255 13.24 -7.05 -21.90
CA ARG A 255 12.64 -6.77 -23.21
C ARG A 255 12.06 -5.35 -23.31
N ASN A 256 11.47 -4.84 -22.24
CA ASN A 256 10.60 -3.66 -22.29
C ASN A 256 11.08 -2.49 -21.43
N ALA A 257 12.20 -2.60 -20.71
CA ALA A 257 12.68 -1.49 -19.89
C ALA A 257 13.07 -0.31 -20.78
N THR A 258 12.51 0.85 -20.44
CA THR A 258 12.93 2.14 -20.97
C THR A 258 13.85 2.82 -19.95
N PRO A 259 14.84 3.61 -20.39
CA PRO A 259 15.65 4.41 -19.48
C PRO A 259 14.76 5.27 -18.57
N MET A 260 15.00 5.21 -17.26
CA MET A 260 14.26 5.97 -16.25
C MET A 260 14.91 7.34 -16.04
N HIS A 261 14.86 8.18 -17.07
CA HIS A 261 15.45 9.51 -17.08
C HIS A 261 14.31 10.54 -17.13
N PHE A 262 14.11 11.25 -16.03
CA PHE A 262 13.06 12.26 -15.93
C PHE A 262 13.70 13.63 -15.76
N TYR A 263 13.40 14.51 -16.70
CA TYR A 263 13.86 15.89 -16.69
C TYR A 263 12.67 16.84 -16.75
N THR A 264 12.69 17.87 -15.91
CA THR A 264 11.70 18.93 -15.89
C THR A 264 12.44 20.24 -15.66
N ASN A 265 12.16 21.25 -16.49
CA ASN A 265 12.74 22.58 -16.32
C ASN A 265 12.46 23.11 -14.91
N GLY A 266 13.45 23.74 -14.28
CA GLY A 266 13.30 24.21 -12.91
C GLY A 266 13.63 23.16 -11.83
N ASN A 267 13.98 21.93 -12.20
CA ASN A 267 14.15 20.82 -11.26
C ASN A 267 15.39 19.98 -11.56
N TYR A 268 15.79 19.16 -10.59
CA TYR A 268 16.87 18.20 -10.77
C TYR A 268 16.53 17.16 -11.84
N ALA A 269 17.55 16.69 -12.55
CA ALA A 269 17.47 15.52 -13.41
C ALA A 269 17.44 14.25 -12.55
N TYR A 270 16.39 13.46 -12.70
CA TYR A 270 16.25 12.15 -12.04
C TYR A 270 16.72 11.06 -13.01
N ASP A 271 17.89 10.51 -12.73
CA ASP A 271 18.51 9.41 -13.46
C ASP A 271 18.70 8.23 -12.51
N PHE A 272 18.01 7.12 -12.75
CA PHE A 272 18.02 5.92 -11.91
C PHE A 272 19.01 4.82 -12.36
N ASP A 273 19.96 5.16 -13.24
CA ASP A 273 20.97 4.25 -13.78
C ASP A 273 22.36 4.41 -13.10
N GLN A 274 22.40 4.86 -11.83
CA GLN A 274 23.64 5.11 -11.07
C GLN A 274 24.64 3.95 -11.14
N TYR A 275 24.18 2.71 -10.97
CA TYR A 275 25.04 1.52 -10.99
C TYR A 275 25.58 1.20 -12.37
N ALA A 276 24.81 1.51 -13.43
CA ALA A 276 25.26 1.34 -14.80
C ALA A 276 26.32 2.40 -15.15
N HIS A 277 26.12 3.67 -14.75
CA HIS A 277 27.16 4.71 -14.88
C HIS A 277 28.42 4.36 -14.10
N THR A 278 28.26 3.79 -12.90
CA THR A 278 29.38 3.32 -12.08
C THR A 278 30.13 2.19 -12.78
N ALA A 279 29.42 1.23 -13.39
CA ALA A 279 30.04 0.17 -14.18
C ALA A 279 30.81 0.72 -15.39
N ASP A 280 30.24 1.69 -16.12
CA ASP A 280 30.92 2.34 -17.25
C ASP A 280 32.14 3.15 -16.82
N ALA A 281 32.10 3.81 -15.66
CA ALA A 281 33.27 4.47 -15.06
C ALA A 281 34.39 3.45 -14.74
N LEU A 282 34.03 2.33 -14.10
CA LEU A 282 34.97 1.26 -13.79
C LEU A 282 35.59 0.63 -15.04
N LEU A 283 34.82 0.43 -16.12
CA LEU A 283 35.35 -0.05 -17.40
C LEU A 283 36.41 0.87 -18.01
N LYS A 284 36.32 2.17 -17.74
CA LYS A 284 37.29 3.17 -18.19
C LYS A 284 38.44 3.37 -17.18
N GLY A 285 38.47 2.63 -16.08
CA GLY A 285 39.50 2.76 -15.05
C GLY A 285 39.41 4.04 -14.22
N GLN A 286 38.22 4.66 -14.15
CA GLN A 286 37.98 5.89 -13.41
C GLN A 286 36.89 5.69 -12.34
N VAL A 287 36.87 6.59 -11.36
CA VAL A 287 35.88 6.56 -10.25
C VAL A 287 34.76 7.61 -10.41
N HIS A 288 34.98 8.63 -11.24
CA HIS A 288 33.95 9.60 -11.56
C HIS A 288 33.08 9.10 -12.73
N LEU A 289 31.82 9.51 -12.73
CA LEU A 289 30.85 9.12 -13.73
C LEU A 289 31.06 9.88 -15.04
N ASN A 290 30.64 9.27 -16.15
CA ASN A 290 30.66 9.89 -17.48
C ASN A 290 29.42 10.76 -17.69
N LEU A 291 29.17 11.69 -16.77
CA LEU A 291 28.02 12.59 -16.81
C LEU A 291 28.49 14.04 -17.00
N PRO A 292 27.79 14.85 -17.81
CA PRO A 292 28.10 16.25 -17.99
C PRO A 292 27.93 17.04 -16.67
N VAL A 293 28.79 18.02 -16.45
CA VAL A 293 28.69 18.98 -15.35
C VAL A 293 28.34 20.34 -15.96
N PRO A 294 27.30 21.03 -15.48
CA PRO A 294 26.99 22.37 -15.96
C PRO A 294 28.08 23.36 -15.51
N ASN A 295 28.54 24.20 -16.44
CA ASN A 295 29.57 25.20 -16.17
C ASN A 295 29.17 26.10 -14.99
N GLU A 296 27.89 26.46 -14.90
CA GLU A 296 27.35 27.32 -13.85
C GLU A 296 27.55 26.72 -12.46
N LEU A 297 27.46 25.39 -12.31
CA LEU A 297 27.73 24.69 -11.05
C LEU A 297 29.22 24.70 -10.70
N GLU A 298 30.08 24.50 -11.70
CA GLU A 298 31.53 24.48 -11.51
C GLU A 298 32.09 25.84 -11.07
N HIS A 299 31.47 26.94 -11.52
CA HIS A 299 31.88 28.30 -11.17
C HIS A 299 31.24 28.82 -9.88
N LEU A 300 30.37 28.05 -9.21
CA LEU A 300 29.84 28.44 -7.90
C LEU A 300 30.98 28.49 -6.86
N GLN A 301 31.03 29.57 -6.08
CA GLN A 301 31.96 29.68 -4.95
C GLN A 301 31.77 28.54 -3.94
N ASN A 302 30.51 28.14 -3.71
CA ASN A 302 30.17 26.96 -2.91
C ASN A 302 29.13 26.11 -3.66
N PRO A 303 29.54 25.05 -4.39
CA PRO A 303 28.62 24.20 -5.15
C PRO A 303 27.74 23.31 -4.24
N TYR A 304 27.97 23.32 -2.93
CA TYR A 304 27.19 22.60 -1.93
C TYR A 304 26.13 23.45 -1.24
N ASP A 305 26.10 24.77 -1.49
CA ASP A 305 25.06 25.65 -0.94
C ASP A 305 23.69 25.34 -1.59
N PRO A 306 22.68 24.89 -0.81
CA PRO A 306 21.34 24.61 -1.34
C PRO A 306 20.69 25.82 -2.00
N THR A 307 20.92 27.03 -1.48
CA THR A 307 20.33 28.26 -2.04
C THR A 307 20.92 28.59 -3.40
N ALA A 308 22.25 28.55 -3.53
CA ALA A 308 22.92 28.74 -4.81
C ALA A 308 22.49 27.71 -5.87
N ARG A 309 22.37 26.43 -5.50
CA ARG A 309 21.89 25.37 -6.41
C ARG A 309 20.43 25.58 -6.81
N ASN A 310 19.56 25.96 -5.88
CA ASN A 310 18.16 26.29 -6.18
C ASN A 310 18.05 27.49 -7.14
N ASN A 311 18.93 28.47 -7.02
CA ASN A 311 18.99 29.58 -7.99
C ASN A 311 19.37 29.07 -9.39
N LEU A 312 20.34 28.17 -9.53
CA LEU A 312 20.65 27.56 -10.83
C LEU A 312 19.47 26.79 -11.42
N LEU A 313 18.77 26.01 -10.58
CA LEU A 313 17.57 25.28 -11.00
C LEU A 313 16.46 26.22 -11.45
N ASN A 314 16.19 27.31 -10.73
CA ASN A 314 15.18 28.31 -11.11
C ASN A 314 15.48 28.96 -12.48
N HIS A 315 16.76 29.02 -12.87
CA HIS A 315 17.19 29.46 -14.21
C HIS A 315 17.26 28.32 -15.24
N SER A 316 16.68 27.15 -14.92
CA SER A 316 16.62 25.97 -15.78
C SER A 316 17.98 25.44 -16.24
N VAL A 317 19.01 25.58 -15.40
CA VAL A 317 20.33 24.95 -15.65
C VAL A 317 20.16 23.43 -15.67
N GLN A 318 20.60 22.80 -16.76
CA GLN A 318 20.47 21.36 -16.99
C GLN A 318 21.58 20.55 -16.31
N HIS A 319 21.48 19.22 -16.35
CA HIS A 319 22.50 18.30 -15.82
C HIS A 319 22.81 18.49 -14.32
N MET A 320 21.85 19.04 -13.58
CA MET A 320 21.84 19.05 -12.13
C MET A 320 21.20 17.75 -11.65
N TYR A 321 22.00 16.72 -11.36
CA TYR A 321 21.47 15.40 -11.05
C TYR A 321 21.05 15.25 -9.57
N TRP A 322 19.92 14.57 -9.35
CA TRP A 322 19.44 14.17 -8.02
C TRP A 322 20.07 12.84 -7.59
N ASP A 323 20.44 12.69 -6.31
CA ASP A 323 21.10 11.50 -5.77
C ASP A 323 22.47 11.17 -6.42
N TYR A 324 23.22 12.21 -6.79
CA TYR A 324 24.64 12.13 -7.18
C TYR A 324 25.49 13.08 -6.34
N ALA A 325 26.71 12.68 -6.03
CA ALA A 325 27.68 13.51 -5.33
C ALA A 325 28.50 14.32 -6.34
N TYR A 326 28.55 15.64 -6.17
CA TYR A 326 29.43 16.52 -6.94
C TYR A 326 30.74 16.72 -6.20
N TYR A 327 31.88 16.56 -6.87
CA TYR A 327 33.20 16.87 -6.30
C TYR A 327 34.18 17.23 -7.41
N LYS A 328 34.89 18.37 -7.26
CA LYS A 328 35.95 18.83 -8.17
C LYS A 328 35.63 18.66 -9.67
N GLY A 329 34.52 19.24 -10.13
CA GLY A 329 34.18 19.22 -11.56
C GLY A 329 33.61 17.89 -12.07
N HIS A 330 33.28 16.95 -11.19
CA HIS A 330 32.78 15.63 -11.58
C HIS A 330 31.62 15.14 -10.72
N TRP A 331 30.77 14.29 -11.32
CA TRP A 331 29.73 13.54 -10.64
C TRP A 331 30.24 12.17 -10.18
N TYR A 332 29.78 11.74 -9.01
CA TYR A 332 30.09 10.47 -8.38
C TYR A 332 28.81 9.81 -7.88
N SER A 333 28.79 8.49 -7.90
CA SER A 333 27.79 7.71 -7.17
C SER A 333 28.30 7.48 -5.74
N TYR A 334 27.50 7.82 -4.73
CA TYR A 334 27.78 7.46 -3.35
C TYR A 334 27.18 6.09 -2.97
N PHE A 335 26.44 5.45 -3.88
CA PHE A 335 25.95 4.09 -3.68
C PHE A 335 27.12 3.10 -3.66
N GLY A 336 27.04 2.09 -2.81
CA GLY A 336 28.11 1.10 -2.68
C GLY A 336 28.41 0.42 -4.01
N VAL A 337 29.69 0.22 -4.32
CA VAL A 337 30.15 -0.28 -5.63
C VAL A 337 29.73 -1.74 -5.94
N LEU A 338 29.35 -2.50 -4.92
CA LEU A 338 29.19 -3.95 -4.99
C LEU A 338 28.16 -4.40 -6.05
N PRO A 339 26.95 -3.81 -6.16
CA PRO A 339 26.01 -4.18 -7.22
C PRO A 339 26.58 -3.95 -8.62
N ALA A 340 27.32 -2.83 -8.81
CA ALA A 340 27.94 -2.50 -10.09
C ALA A 340 28.94 -3.58 -10.51
N VAL A 341 29.81 -4.03 -9.60
CA VAL A 341 30.81 -5.07 -9.88
C VAL A 341 30.19 -6.44 -10.07
N LEU A 342 29.18 -6.80 -9.26
CA LEU A 342 28.58 -8.14 -9.29
C LEU A 342 27.66 -8.37 -10.50
N LEU A 343 26.91 -7.36 -10.94
CA LEU A 343 25.87 -7.53 -11.95
C LEU A 343 26.04 -6.62 -13.17
N PHE A 344 26.21 -5.30 -12.97
CA PHE A 344 26.15 -4.34 -14.09
C PHE A 344 27.39 -4.42 -14.99
N LEU A 345 28.58 -4.44 -14.39
CA LEU A 345 29.86 -4.56 -15.08
C LEU A 345 29.97 -5.86 -15.90
N PRO A 346 29.74 -7.07 -15.32
CA PRO A 346 29.79 -8.31 -16.10
C PRO A 346 28.69 -8.35 -17.15
N TYR A 347 27.49 -7.86 -16.87
CA TYR A 347 26.42 -7.79 -17.88
C TYR A 347 26.81 -6.90 -19.06
N ARG A 348 27.41 -5.73 -18.79
CA ARG A 348 27.89 -4.81 -19.83
C ARG A 348 28.97 -5.47 -20.70
N ILE A 349 29.91 -6.20 -20.10
CA ILE A 349 30.97 -6.92 -20.84
C ILE A 349 30.38 -8.06 -21.67
N ILE A 350 29.50 -8.87 -21.08
CA ILE A 350 28.90 -10.04 -21.75
C ILE A 350 27.99 -9.57 -22.89
N SER A 351 27.18 -8.54 -22.68
CA SER A 351 26.30 -7.98 -23.71
C SER A 351 27.05 -7.39 -24.91
N ARG A 352 28.34 -7.06 -24.76
CA ARG A 352 29.20 -6.65 -25.89
C ARG A 352 29.39 -7.73 -26.94
N LEU A 353 29.16 -9.00 -26.59
CA LEU A 353 29.18 -10.11 -27.55
C LEU A 353 28.04 -10.03 -28.59
N TRP A 354 26.96 -9.29 -28.30
CA TRP A 354 25.81 -9.12 -29.20
C TRP A 354 25.53 -7.67 -29.60
N THR A 355 26.02 -6.70 -28.82
CA THR A 355 25.80 -5.26 -29.06
C THR A 355 27.12 -4.51 -28.95
N PRO A 356 27.58 -3.72 -29.94
CA PRO A 356 28.92 -3.14 -29.92
C PRO A 356 29.28 -2.34 -28.66
N GLU A 357 28.33 -1.56 -28.12
CA GLU A 357 28.52 -0.73 -26.91
C GLU A 357 28.28 -1.52 -25.61
N GLY A 358 27.71 -2.71 -25.70
CA GLY A 358 27.06 -3.41 -24.60
C GLY A 358 25.68 -2.83 -24.29
N SER A 359 24.91 -3.55 -23.49
CA SER A 359 23.61 -3.13 -22.96
C SER A 359 23.75 -2.74 -21.49
N MET A 360 22.94 -1.77 -21.06
CA MET A 360 22.82 -1.44 -19.64
C MET A 360 21.83 -2.40 -19.00
N LEU A 361 22.19 -2.98 -17.85
CA LEU A 361 21.28 -3.82 -17.09
C LEU A 361 20.23 -2.92 -16.44
N PRO A 362 18.92 -3.12 -16.66
CA PRO A 362 17.91 -2.34 -15.96
C PRO A 362 18.02 -2.55 -14.45
N THR A 363 18.01 -1.47 -13.67
CA THR A 363 18.13 -1.53 -12.20
C THR A 363 17.09 -2.48 -11.57
N THR A 364 15.86 -2.48 -12.10
CA THR A 364 14.79 -3.41 -11.67
C THR A 364 15.18 -4.89 -11.80
N VAL A 365 15.90 -5.26 -12.85
CA VAL A 365 16.37 -6.64 -13.05
C VAL A 365 17.38 -7.02 -11.96
N ALA A 366 18.34 -6.14 -11.69
CA ALA A 366 19.32 -6.35 -10.62
C ALA A 366 18.62 -6.51 -9.25
N THR A 367 17.62 -5.68 -8.96
CA THR A 367 16.82 -5.78 -7.73
C THR A 367 16.16 -7.15 -7.60
N ILE A 368 15.52 -7.65 -8.66
CA ILE A 368 14.83 -8.95 -8.62
C ILE A 368 15.82 -10.11 -8.45
N ILE A 369 16.99 -10.04 -9.10
CA ILE A 369 18.07 -11.03 -8.92
C ILE A 369 18.50 -11.07 -7.45
N PHE A 370 18.74 -9.91 -6.82
CA PHE A 370 19.09 -9.86 -5.40
C PHE A 370 17.95 -10.33 -4.50
N LEU A 371 16.69 -10.02 -4.82
CA LEU A 371 15.53 -10.52 -4.05
C LEU A 371 15.42 -12.05 -4.12
N ILE A 372 15.63 -12.65 -5.29
CA ILE A 372 15.66 -14.12 -5.44
C ILE A 372 16.84 -14.70 -4.64
N GLY A 373 18.03 -14.10 -4.76
CA GLY A 373 19.21 -14.52 -4.01
C GLY A 373 18.99 -14.44 -2.49
N PHE A 374 18.41 -13.34 -2.01
CA PHE A 374 18.03 -13.15 -0.61
C PHE A 374 16.99 -14.17 -0.16
N LEU A 375 15.95 -14.42 -0.97
CA LEU A 375 14.92 -15.40 -0.65
C LEU A 375 15.53 -16.79 -0.47
N ILE A 376 16.41 -17.22 -1.39
CA ILE A 376 17.07 -18.53 -1.33
C ILE A 376 18.03 -18.58 -0.12
N ALA A 377 18.97 -17.64 -0.04
CA ALA A 377 20.00 -17.65 1.01
C ALA A 377 19.40 -17.46 2.41
N GLY A 378 18.45 -16.53 2.56
CA GLY A 378 17.76 -16.26 3.81
C GLY A 378 16.92 -17.44 4.27
N SER A 379 16.33 -18.21 3.35
CA SER A 379 15.60 -19.42 3.71
C SER A 379 16.50 -20.61 4.07
N LEU A 380 17.80 -20.54 3.73
CA LEU A 380 18.80 -21.56 4.05
C LEU A 380 19.63 -21.22 5.30
N LEU A 381 19.44 -20.03 5.87
CA LEU A 381 20.13 -19.57 7.07
C LEU A 381 19.43 -20.21 8.28
N VAL A 382 20.02 -21.30 8.79
CA VAL A 382 19.53 -22.10 9.93
C VAL A 382 20.31 -21.77 11.18
#